data_AF-A0A497LNT7-F1
#
_entry.id   AF-A0A497LNT7-F1
#
_cell.length_a   1.000
_cell.length_b   1.000
_cell.length_c   1.000
_cell.angle_alpha   90.00
_cell.angle_beta   90.00
_cell.angle_gamma   90.00
#
_symmetry.space_group_name_H-M   'P 1'
#
loop_
_entity.id
_entity.type
_entity.pdbx_description
1 polymer ?
#
loop_
_entity_poly.entity_id
_entity_poly.type
_entity_poly.pdbx_seq_one_letter_code
_entity_poly.pdbx_strand_id
1 'polypeptide(L)' 'MKIHLLEASEELKTGVVTGFREGLYIVKVGASTIRATSSHSFTVGDRVVVGRAGTQYVVIGKRKGTPREPKVVRADV' A
#
# COMPACT_ATOMS: atom_id res chain seq x y z
N MET A 1 -4.98 0.73 -26.95
CA MET A 1 -5.22 1.66 -25.83
C MET A 1 -4.00 1.63 -24.93
N LYS A 2 -3.12 2.64 -25.02
CA LYS A 2 -1.87 2.71 -24.25
C LYS A 2 -2.20 3.40 -22.93
N ILE A 3 -2.17 2.66 -21.83
CA ILE A 3 -2.33 3.26 -20.50
C ILE A 3 -1.08 4.09 -20.26
N HIS A 4 -1.22 5.42 -20.30
CA HIS A 4 -0.22 6.33 -19.78
C HIS A 4 -0.21 6.13 -18.26
N LEU A 5 0.65 5.20 -17.81
CA LEU A 5 1.03 5.13 -16.42
C LEU A 5 1.64 6.50 -16.11
N LEU A 6 0.95 7.27 -15.27
CA LEU A 6 1.35 8.61 -14.88
C LEU A 6 2.86 8.62 -14.63
N GLU A 7 3.53 9.68 -15.08
CA GLU A 7 4.90 10.05 -14.72
C GLU A 7 4.99 10.28 -13.20
N ALA A 8 4.82 9.22 -12.41
CA ALA A 8 5.07 9.17 -10.98
C ALA A 8 6.58 9.07 -10.75
N SER A 9 7.31 10.03 -11.30
CA SER A 9 8.73 10.22 -11.02
C SER A 9 8.86 11.03 -9.72
N GLU A 10 8.32 10.50 -8.63
CA GLU A 10 8.56 10.95 -7.25
C GLU A 10 8.48 9.71 -6.33
N GLU A 11 9.64 9.10 -6.08
CA GLU A 11 9.95 8.05 -5.11
C GLU A 11 8.79 7.10 -4.69
N LEU A 12 8.55 6.05 -5.49
CA LEU A 12 7.63 4.98 -5.13
C LEU A 12 8.14 4.21 -3.92
N LYS A 13 7.35 4.17 -2.85
CA LYS A 13 7.66 3.44 -1.61
C LYS A 13 6.63 2.38 -1.34
N THR A 14 7.05 1.29 -0.72
CA THR A 14 6.13 0.22 -0.33
C THR A 14 5.92 0.22 1.17
N GLY A 15 4.66 0.09 1.58
CA GLY A 15 4.28 0.13 2.99
C GLY A 15 3.11 -0.78 3.31
N VAL A 16 2.68 -0.72 4.56
CA VAL A 16 1.52 -1.47 5.08
C VAL A 16 0.50 -0.48 5.61
N VAL A 17 -0.76 -0.63 5.22
CA VAL A 17 -1.86 0.15 5.79
C VAL A 17 -2.04 -0.24 7.25
N THR A 18 -1.89 0.72 8.16
CA THR A 18 -2.08 0.52 9.60
C THR A 18 -3.38 1.14 10.13
N GLY A 19 -4.05 1.96 9.31
CA GLY A 19 -5.32 2.57 9.69
C GLY A 19 -5.91 3.46 8.61
N PHE A 20 -7.11 3.97 8.88
CA PHE A 20 -7.79 4.98 8.08
C PHE A 20 -8.42 6.00 9.03
N ARG A 21 -8.06 7.28 8.89
CA ARG A 21 -8.56 8.37 9.74
C ARG A 21 -8.72 9.64 8.91
N GLU A 22 -9.82 10.36 9.14
CA GLU A 22 -10.10 11.65 8.49
C GLU A 22 -10.03 11.58 6.95
N GLY A 23 -10.52 10.48 6.35
CA GLY A 23 -10.46 10.30 4.89
C GLY A 23 -9.09 9.91 4.33
N LEU A 24 -8.10 9.67 5.19
CA LEU A 24 -6.72 9.37 4.82
C LEU A 24 -6.27 7.99 5.31
N TYR A 25 -5.56 7.27 4.47
CA TYR A 25 -4.87 6.03 4.85
C TYR A 25 -3.60 6.36 5.62
N ILE A 26 -3.44 5.69 6.76
CA ILE A 26 -2.20 5.70 7.52
C ILE A 26 -1.38 4.50 7.06
N VAL A 27 -0.24 4.77 6.43
CA VAL A 27 0.63 3.75 5.83
C VAL A 27 2.00 3.81 6.49
N LYS A 28 2.44 2.68 7.06
CA LYS A 28 3.80 2.55 7.58
C LYS A 28 4.74 2.16 6.44
N VAL A 29 5.76 2.99 6.20
CA VAL A 29 6.79 2.81 5.17
C VAL A 29 8.14 2.79 5.88
N GLY A 30 8.71 1.60 6.06
CA GLY A 30 9.92 1.43 6.88
C GLY A 30 9.68 1.87 8.33
N ALA A 31 10.52 2.79 8.82
CA ALA A 31 10.38 3.40 10.14
C ALA A 31 9.40 4.60 10.17
N SER A 32 8.95 5.08 9.01
CA SER A 32 8.12 6.28 8.88
C SER A 32 6.65 5.93 8.75
N THR A 33 5.78 6.84 9.18
CA THR A 33 4.33 6.77 8.98
C THR A 33 3.89 7.89 8.05
N ILE A 34 3.14 7.53 7.01
CA ILE A 34 2.68 8.45 5.97
C ILE A 34 1.16 8.49 5.98
N ARG A 35 0.60 9.69 5.75
CA ARG A 35 -0.83 9.88 5.50
C ARG A 35 -1.04 10.02 3.99
N ALA A 36 -1.85 9.17 3.40
CA ALA A 36 -2.04 9.12 1.95
C ALA A 36 -3.52 9.06 1.57
N THR A 37 -3.87 9.73 0.47
CA THR A 37 -5.19 9.60 -0.17
C THR A 37 -5.22 8.41 -1.12
N SER A 38 -6.41 7.97 -1.50
CA SER A 38 -6.58 6.95 -2.53
C SER A 38 -7.97 7.01 -3.13
N SER A 39 -8.08 6.74 -4.42
CA SER A 39 -9.34 6.47 -5.12
C SER A 39 -9.89 5.05 -4.90
N HIS A 40 -9.07 4.17 -4.31
CA HIS A 40 -9.39 2.77 -4.02
C HIS A 40 -9.45 2.50 -2.53
N SER A 41 -10.29 1.53 -2.14
CA SER A 41 -10.41 1.07 -0.76
C SER A 41 -9.32 0.07 -0.40
N PHE A 42 -8.68 0.28 0.76
CA PHE A 42 -7.71 -0.65 1.34
C PHE A 42 -8.09 -1.01 2.78
N THR A 43 -7.67 -2.19 3.21
CA THR A 43 -7.88 -2.68 4.57
C THR A 43 -6.58 -2.62 5.37
N VAL A 44 -6.70 -2.49 6.69
CA VAL A 44 -5.55 -2.60 7.59
C VAL A 44 -4.84 -3.94 7.36
N GLY A 45 -3.52 -3.92 7.24
CA GLY A 45 -2.68 -5.06 6.88
C GLY A 45 -2.37 -5.18 5.39
N ASP A 46 -3.05 -4.44 4.51
CA ASP A 46 -2.74 -4.44 3.09
C ASP A 46 -1.33 -3.90 2.84
N ARG A 47 -0.54 -4.64 2.07
CA ARG A 47 0.71 -4.14 1.49
C ARG A 47 0.38 -3.30 0.27
N VAL A 48 0.82 -2.05 0.29
CA VAL A 48 0.48 -1.06 -0.73
C VAL A 48 1.72 -0.36 -1.26
N VAL A 49 1.59 0.18 -2.47
CA VAL A 49 2.56 1.08 -3.07
C VAL A 49 2.04 2.51 -2.87
N VAL A 50 2.86 3.35 -2.28
CA VAL A 50 2.62 4.77 -2.06
C VAL A 50 3.55 5.54 -2.98
N GLY A 51 3.00 6.46 -3.76
CA GLY A 51 3.79 7.46 -4.46
C GLY A 51 3.50 8.84 -3.92
N ARG A 52 4.26 9.81 -4.42
CA ARG A 52 4.05 11.23 -4.15
C ARG A 52 3.49 11.90 -5.41
N ALA A 53 2.51 12.78 -5.21
CA ALA A 53 1.93 13.63 -6.24
C ALA A 53 2.01 15.07 -5.73
N GLY A 54 3.11 15.76 -6.04
CA GLY A 54 3.37 17.10 -5.53
C GLY A 54 3.66 17.09 -4.02
N THR A 55 2.83 17.73 -3.20
CA THR A 55 3.01 17.76 -1.73
C THR A 55 2.26 16.65 -0.99
N GLN A 56 1.47 15.84 -1.71
CA GLN A 56 0.61 14.83 -1.12
C GLN A 56 1.13 13.42 -1.43
N TYR A 57 0.84 12.49 -0.53
CA TYR A 57 1.07 11.06 -0.76
C TYR A 57 -0.22 10.40 -1.23
N VAL A 58 -0.09 9.49 -2.17
CA VAL A 58 -1.21 8.76 -2.76
C VAL A 58 -0.89 7.27 -2.75
N VAL A 59 -1.85 6.45 -2.32
CA VAL A 59 -1.75 5.01 -2.45
C VAL A 59 -2.16 4.63 -3.88
N ILE A 60 -1.21 4.15 -4.68
CA ILE A 60 -1.39 3.91 -6.12
C ILE A 60 -1.92 2.51 -6.39
N GLY A 61 -1.71 1.57 -5.47
CA GLY A 61 -2.27 0.22 -5.60
C GLY A 61 -1.80 -0.75 -4.52
N LYS A 62 -2.41 -1.94 -4.49
CA LYS A 62 -1.92 -3.05 -3.65
C LYS A 62 -0.64 -3.60 -4.27
N ARG A 63 0.39 -3.80 -3.45
CA ARG A 63 1.53 -4.61 -3.85
C ARG A 63 1.12 -6.07 -3.70
N LYS A 64 0.99 -6.80 -4.81
CA LYS A 64 0.92 -8.28 -4.79
C LYS A 64 2.25 -8.82 -4.24
N GLY A 65 2.39 -8.84 -2.92
CA GLY A 65 3.10 -9.94 -2.29
C GLY A 65 2.10 -11.08 -2.29
N THR A 66 2.46 -12.24 -2.84
CA THR A 66 1.69 -13.46 -2.61
C THR A 66 1.27 -13.51 -1.15
N PRO A 67 -0.04 -13.62 -0.83
CA PRO A 67 -0.40 -14.05 0.51
C PRO A 67 0.23 -15.43 0.62
N ARG A 68 1.36 -15.54 1.33
CA ARG A 68 1.69 -16.83 1.93
C ARG A 68 0.59 -16.99 2.95
N GLU A 69 -0.48 -17.69 2.57
CA GLU A 69 -1.30 -18.39 3.54
C GLU A 69 -0.32 -18.96 4.58
N PRO A 70 -0.57 -18.79 5.90
CA PRO A 70 0.08 -19.67 6.84
C PRO A 70 -0.31 -21.07 6.41
N LYS A 71 0.59 -21.76 5.71
CA LYS A 71 0.46 -23.19 5.45
C LYS A 71 0.60 -23.80 6.84
N VAL A 72 -0.52 -23.93 7.55
CA VAL A 72 -0.62 -24.81 8.71
C VAL A 72 -0.41 -26.19 8.13
N VAL A 73 0.86 -26.59 8.04
CA VAL A 73 1.20 -27.99 7.86
C VAL A 73 0.79 -28.61 9.19
N ARG A 74 -0.44 -29.13 9.26
CA ARG A 74 -0.74 -30.17 10.23
C ARG A 74 0.21 -31.31 9.87
N ALA A 75 1.27 -31.46 10.64
CA ALA A 75 1.95 -32.72 10.71
C ALA A 75 0.98 -33.64 11.44
N ASP A 76 0.29 -34.50 10.69
CA ASP A 76 -0.31 -35.70 11.27
C ASP A 76 0.85 -36.50 11.89
N VAL A 77 0.76 -36.74 13.20
CA VAL A 77 1.57 -37.70 13.96
C VAL A 77 0.70 -38.91 14.22
#